data_AF-A0A401PTT9-F1
#
_entry.id   AF-A0A401PTT9-F1
#
_cell.length_a   1.000
_cell.length_b   1.000
_cell.length_c   1.000
_cell.angle_alpha   90.00
_cell.angle_beta   90.00
_cell.angle_gamma   90.00
#
_symmetry.space_group_name_H-M   'P 1'
#
loop_
_entity.id
_entity.type
_entity.pdbx_description
1 polymer ?
#
loop_
_entity_poly.entity_id
_entity_poly.type
_entity_poly.pdbx_seq_one_letter_code
_entity_poly.pdbx_strand_id
1 'polypeptide(L)'
;MCRKWLPGVTVKMAVASTSRGVGRSNSCSSLSMEFLEGLTEIAELQEAYSKLCSEEEEVEAELGTLIGQQSSLDSKMVALHRMGPNLQLIEGDAKQLAGMITFTCNLAENVSSKVRQLDLTKNRIYQAIQRADDILDLKFCTDGVQTALRNEDYEQAAAHIHRYLSLDKSVIELSRQGKEANIIDANLNLLQEAEQRLRVIVAEKFDVAITEGDLPQVERFFKIFPLLGLHEEGLSKFSEYLCKQIANKAEENLQLALSTEMSDRRAAVTFADTLTLLFEGIARIVETHQPIVETYYGPGRLYTLIKYLQVECDQQAEKVVDKFIQQRDYHRKFQRVQNSMMRSLTMDKIEPRELDTILAEVTLMNARAELYLRFIKRRITADFEVCDALASEEVKQEHQKALDKLCNLCLLSRNMQELIGYYITMEEYFMREMVNKAVAMDVCEKGQLTSSMVDDVFFIVKKCIGRALASSNIDCLCAMINHSTTLLESDFR
;
A
#
# COMPACT_ATOMS: atom_id res chain seq x y z
N MET A 1 16.89 -10.75 14.58
CA MET A 1 17.35 -11.75 13.59
C MET A 1 18.41 -12.64 14.24
N CYS A 2 18.46 -13.92 13.85
CA CYS A 2 19.32 -15.02 14.35
C CYS A 2 18.83 -15.77 15.61
N ARG A 3 17.83 -16.65 15.41
CA ARG A 3 17.64 -17.91 16.16
C ARG A 3 17.32 -19.01 15.13
N LYS A 4 17.65 -20.27 15.47
CA LYS A 4 17.77 -21.48 14.61
C LYS A 4 19.17 -21.51 14.00
N TRP A 5 20.07 -22.42 14.35
CA TRP A 5 19.99 -23.88 14.20
C TRP A 5 20.87 -24.60 15.25
N LEU A 6 20.36 -25.65 15.89
CA LEU A 6 21.15 -26.74 16.50
C LEU A 6 20.26 -28.01 16.46
N PRO A 7 20.67 -29.11 15.81
CA PRO A 7 19.92 -30.36 15.86
C PRO A 7 20.26 -31.15 17.15
N GLY A 8 19.21 -31.63 17.82
CA GLY A 8 19.29 -32.42 19.03
C GLY A 8 19.75 -33.85 18.77
N VAL A 9 20.69 -34.30 19.60
CA VAL A 9 21.08 -35.71 19.72
C VAL A 9 20.40 -36.27 20.97
N THR A 10 19.33 -37.03 20.78
CA THR A 10 18.65 -37.83 21.80
C THR A 10 19.49 -39.08 22.13
N VAL A 11 20.05 -39.14 23.34
CA VAL A 11 20.66 -40.37 23.88
C VAL A 11 19.59 -41.17 24.62
N LYS A 12 19.21 -42.33 24.07
CA LYS A 12 18.35 -43.33 24.74
C LYS A 12 19.15 -44.01 25.85
N MET A 13 18.74 -43.83 27.11
CA MET A 13 19.14 -44.71 28.21
C MET A 13 18.37 -46.02 28.14
N ALA A 14 19.07 -47.14 27.96
CA ALA A 14 18.53 -48.48 28.12
C ALA A 14 18.77 -48.95 29.57
N VAL A 15 17.67 -49.12 30.31
CA VAL A 15 17.65 -49.74 31.64
C VAL A 15 17.60 -51.26 31.44
N ALA A 16 18.65 -51.97 31.82
CA ALA A 16 18.67 -53.43 31.86
C ALA A 16 18.34 -53.90 33.28
N SER A 17 17.16 -54.49 33.41
CA SER A 17 16.61 -55.12 34.61
C SER A 17 17.35 -56.42 34.97
N THR A 18 17.81 -56.51 36.21
CA THR A 18 18.35 -57.72 36.83
C THR A 18 17.18 -58.67 37.17
N SER A 19 17.26 -59.94 36.75
CA SER A 19 16.28 -60.95 37.18
C SER A 19 16.95 -62.27 37.57
N ARG A 20 16.63 -62.66 38.81
CA ARG A 20 16.39 -64.03 39.31
C ARG A 20 17.61 -64.93 39.51
N GLY A 21 18.06 -64.92 40.76
CA GLY A 21 18.70 -66.08 41.37
C GLY A 21 17.73 -67.26 41.40
N VAL A 22 18.17 -68.38 40.84
CA VAL A 22 17.52 -69.67 40.94
C VAL A 22 18.04 -70.34 42.22
N GLY A 23 17.22 -70.35 43.26
CA GLY A 23 17.41 -71.24 44.40
C GLY A 23 17.22 -72.67 43.92
N ARG A 24 18.33 -73.40 43.74
CA ARG A 24 18.31 -74.85 43.54
C ARG A 24 18.13 -75.50 44.91
N SER A 25 16.94 -76.04 45.11
CA SER A 25 16.61 -77.00 46.16
C SER A 25 17.52 -78.21 46.01
N ASN A 26 18.53 -78.32 46.87
CA ASN A 26 19.34 -79.53 46.99
C ASN A 26 18.49 -80.60 47.68
N SER A 27 17.68 -81.30 46.88
CA SER A 27 17.16 -82.63 47.19
C SER A 27 17.98 -83.65 46.40
N CYS A 28 19.31 -83.60 46.53
CA CYS A 28 20.12 -84.77 46.23
C CYS A 28 20.41 -85.39 47.59
N SER A 29 19.71 -86.49 47.87
CA SER A 29 19.98 -87.36 49.00
C SER A 29 21.39 -87.94 48.80
N SER A 30 22.41 -87.16 49.15
CA SER A 30 23.75 -87.67 49.42
C SER A 30 23.55 -88.83 50.38
N LEU A 31 23.93 -90.04 49.97
CA LEU A 31 23.89 -91.20 50.85
C LEU A 31 24.78 -90.86 52.05
N SER A 32 24.15 -90.51 53.16
CA SER A 32 24.85 -90.08 54.36
C SER A 32 25.72 -91.23 54.86
N MET A 33 26.89 -90.92 55.39
CA MET A 33 27.85 -91.92 55.88
C MET A 33 27.20 -92.89 56.89
N GLU A 34 26.24 -92.39 57.68
CA GLU A 34 25.38 -93.16 58.59
C GLU A 34 24.44 -94.15 57.88
N PHE A 35 23.98 -93.84 56.66
CA PHE A 35 23.18 -94.75 55.85
C PHE A 35 24.07 -95.87 55.30
N LEU A 36 25.27 -95.55 54.80
CA LEU A 36 26.26 -96.53 54.34
C LEU A 36 26.71 -97.51 55.43
N GLU A 37 26.85 -97.06 56.67
CA GLU A 37 27.23 -97.91 57.81
C GLU A 37 26.11 -98.86 58.30
N GLY A 38 24.84 -98.60 57.93
CA GLY A 38 23.68 -99.42 58.27
C GLY A 38 23.29 -100.48 57.23
N LEU A 39 23.94 -100.50 56.06
CA LEU A 39 23.61 -101.40 54.97
C LEU A 39 24.26 -102.77 55.20
N THR A 40 23.50 -103.74 55.70
CA THR A 40 23.95 -105.14 55.83
C THR A 40 23.58 -106.01 54.63
N GLU A 41 22.79 -105.49 53.68
CA GLU A 41 22.47 -106.18 52.41
C GLU A 41 23.38 -105.72 51.26
N ILE A 42 23.98 -106.69 50.57
CA ILE A 42 24.99 -106.47 49.50
C ILE A 42 24.43 -105.70 48.30
N ALA A 43 23.14 -105.83 48.02
CA ALA A 43 22.49 -105.15 46.91
C ALA A 43 22.45 -103.62 47.09
N GLU A 44 22.18 -103.17 48.32
CA GLU A 44 22.08 -101.75 48.64
C GLU A 44 23.46 -101.05 48.60
N LEU A 45 24.54 -101.77 48.93
CA LEU A 45 25.92 -101.30 48.81
C LEU A 45 26.38 -101.08 47.36
N GLN A 46 26.00 -101.96 46.43
CA GLN A 46 26.36 -101.80 45.01
C GLN A 46 25.62 -100.63 44.35
N GLU A 47 24.34 -100.43 44.69
CA GLU A 47 23.58 -99.29 44.20
C GLU A 47 24.19 -97.97 44.71
N ALA A 48 24.54 -97.92 46.00
CA ALA A 48 25.22 -96.78 46.61
C ALA A 48 26.58 -96.46 45.95
N TYR A 49 27.39 -97.47 45.67
CA TYR A 49 28.70 -97.29 45.01
C TYR A 49 28.56 -96.77 43.57
N SER A 50 27.62 -97.33 42.79
CA SER A 50 27.41 -96.90 41.40
C SER A 50 26.95 -95.44 41.30
N LYS A 51 26.14 -95.01 42.28
CA LYS A 51 25.66 -93.64 42.40
C LYS A 51 26.80 -92.68 42.74
N LEU A 52 27.71 -93.07 43.63
CA LEU A 52 28.89 -92.27 43.96
C LEU A 52 29.84 -92.11 42.75
N CYS A 53 30.07 -93.16 41.97
CA CYS A 53 30.91 -93.05 40.77
C CYS A 53 30.30 -92.13 39.70
N SER A 54 28.97 -92.13 39.53
CA SER A 54 28.32 -91.22 38.58
C SER A 54 28.38 -89.77 39.06
N GLU A 55 28.25 -89.54 40.38
CA GLU A 55 28.43 -88.22 40.97
C GLU A 55 29.88 -87.73 40.78
N GLU A 56 30.87 -88.61 40.91
CA GLU A 56 32.29 -88.27 40.70
C GLU A 56 32.58 -87.85 39.25
N GLU A 57 32.07 -88.59 38.26
CA GLU A 57 32.23 -88.24 36.83
C GLU A 57 31.56 -86.91 36.47
N GLU A 58 30.38 -86.62 37.03
CA GLU A 58 29.65 -85.37 36.79
C GLU A 58 30.42 -84.17 37.39
N VAL A 59 30.96 -84.33 38.61
CA VAL A 59 31.78 -83.31 39.27
C VAL A 59 33.08 -83.04 38.49
N GLU A 60 33.72 -84.09 37.95
CA GLU A 60 34.97 -83.93 37.20
C GLU A 60 34.74 -83.22 35.85
N ALA A 61 33.61 -83.50 35.19
CA ALA A 61 33.20 -82.77 33.98
C ALA A 61 32.92 -81.29 34.27
N GLU A 62 32.19 -80.97 35.34
CA GLU A 62 31.97 -79.60 35.77
C GLU A 62 33.29 -78.89 36.08
N LEU A 63 34.21 -79.54 36.80
CA LEU A 63 35.52 -78.98 37.14
C LEU A 63 36.35 -78.66 35.89
N GLY A 64 36.35 -79.54 34.89
CA GLY A 64 37.04 -79.32 33.62
C GLY A 64 36.52 -78.10 32.86
N THR A 65 35.20 -77.89 32.85
CA THR A 65 34.60 -76.69 32.22
C THR A 65 34.98 -75.40 32.93
N LEU A 66 35.01 -75.41 34.27
CA LEU A 66 35.40 -74.25 35.08
C LEU A 66 36.88 -73.89 34.91
N ILE A 67 37.76 -74.89 34.85
CA ILE A 67 39.20 -74.68 34.60
C ILE A 67 39.42 -74.08 33.20
N GLY A 68 38.69 -74.53 32.18
CA GLY A 68 38.76 -73.95 30.83
C GLY A 68 38.41 -72.46 30.79
N GLN A 69 37.44 -72.03 31.59
CA GLN A 69 36.99 -70.63 31.68
C GLN A 69 38.00 -69.72 32.42
N GLN A 70 38.85 -70.28 33.28
CA GLN A 70 39.84 -69.53 34.06
C GLN A 70 40.81 -68.75 33.17
N SER A 71 41.32 -69.36 32.10
CA SER A 71 42.25 -68.72 31.16
C SER A 71 41.63 -67.50 30.44
N SER A 72 40.35 -67.59 30.08
CA SER A 72 39.61 -66.49 29.45
C SER A 72 39.38 -65.35 30.42
N LEU A 73 39.00 -65.67 31.66
CA LEU A 73 38.82 -64.69 32.73
C LEU A 73 40.12 -63.94 33.04
N ASP A 74 41.25 -64.64 33.15
CA ASP A 74 42.56 -64.01 33.39
C ASP A 74 42.94 -63.05 32.26
N SER A 75 42.71 -63.43 31.00
CA SER A 75 42.99 -62.55 29.85
C SER A 75 42.16 -61.25 29.89
N LYS A 76 40.88 -61.35 30.27
CA LYS A 76 39.98 -60.19 30.42
C LYS A 76 40.36 -59.36 31.65
N MET A 77 40.80 -60.00 32.73
CA MET A 77 41.24 -59.32 33.95
C MET A 77 42.51 -58.50 33.69
N VAL A 78 43.48 -59.05 32.93
CA VAL A 78 44.68 -58.31 32.51
C VAL A 78 44.35 -57.13 31.60
N ALA A 79 43.42 -57.31 30.65
CA ALA A 79 42.96 -56.20 29.80
C ALA A 79 42.30 -55.07 30.62
N LEU A 80 41.44 -55.42 31.57
CA LEU A 80 40.84 -54.46 32.52
C LEU A 80 41.88 -53.76 33.38
N HIS A 81 42.87 -54.51 33.90
CA HIS A 81 43.96 -53.93 34.70
C HIS A 81 44.79 -52.92 33.89
N ARG A 82 45.02 -53.18 32.60
CA ARG A 82 45.72 -52.26 31.70
C ARG A 82 44.90 -51.01 31.36
N MET A 83 43.57 -51.09 31.37
CA MET A 83 42.67 -49.95 31.11
C MET A 83 42.48 -49.04 32.32
N GLY A 84 42.66 -49.55 33.54
CA GLY A 84 42.51 -48.80 34.80
C GLY A 84 43.27 -47.46 34.82
N PRO A 85 44.59 -47.44 34.53
CA PRO A 85 45.37 -46.20 34.51
C PRO A 85 44.89 -45.19 33.47
N ASN A 86 44.47 -45.66 32.29
CA ASN A 86 43.95 -44.79 31.23
C ASN A 86 42.60 -44.17 31.63
N LEU A 87 41.73 -44.93 32.30
CA LEU A 87 40.46 -44.43 32.82
C LEU A 87 40.68 -43.39 33.93
N GLN A 88 41.67 -43.59 34.81
CA GLN A 88 42.03 -42.62 35.84
C GLN A 88 42.61 -41.32 35.26
N LEU A 89 43.41 -41.43 34.20
CA LEU A 89 43.93 -40.27 33.49
C LEU A 89 42.81 -39.48 32.82
N ILE A 90 41.90 -40.16 32.12
CA ILE A 90 40.71 -39.55 31.52
C ILE A 90 39.81 -38.93 32.60
N GLU A 91 39.64 -39.56 33.76
CA GLU A 91 38.89 -39.00 34.89
C GLU A 91 39.55 -37.72 35.42
N GLY A 92 40.89 -37.71 35.54
CA GLY A 92 41.67 -36.53 35.93
C GLY A 92 41.50 -35.38 34.93
N ASP A 93 41.68 -35.66 33.65
CA ASP A 93 41.52 -34.69 32.57
C ASP A 93 40.09 -34.16 32.49
N ALA A 94 39.08 -35.03 32.67
CA ALA A 94 37.68 -34.64 32.71
C ALA A 94 37.36 -33.74 33.91
N LYS A 95 37.93 -34.02 35.09
CA LYS A 95 37.78 -33.16 36.28
C LYS A 95 38.44 -31.80 36.08
N GLN A 96 39.64 -31.77 35.49
CA GLN A 96 40.32 -30.51 35.18
C GLN A 96 39.54 -29.70 34.15
N LEU A 97 39.05 -30.34 33.09
CA LEU A 97 38.23 -29.69 32.08
C LEU A 97 36.91 -29.16 32.66
N ALA A 98 36.23 -29.94 33.50
CA ALA A 98 35.02 -29.50 34.20
C ALA A 98 35.31 -28.28 35.09
N GLY A 99 36.44 -28.28 35.79
CA GLY A 99 36.91 -27.13 36.57
C GLY A 99 37.14 -25.89 35.70
N MET A 100 37.84 -26.03 34.58
CA MET A 100 38.08 -24.93 33.63
C MET A 100 36.79 -24.39 33.01
N ILE A 101 35.86 -25.27 32.61
CA ILE A 101 34.55 -24.87 32.10
C ILE A 101 33.78 -24.09 33.16
N THR A 102 33.72 -24.61 34.40
CA THR A 102 33.01 -23.95 35.50
C THR A 102 33.61 -22.57 35.81
N PHE A 103 34.94 -22.47 35.85
CA PHE A 103 35.62 -21.19 36.02
C PHE A 103 35.31 -20.20 34.88
N THR A 104 35.33 -20.69 33.64
CA THR A 104 35.04 -19.88 32.45
C THR A 104 33.58 -19.42 32.43
N CYS A 105 32.63 -20.29 32.80
CA CYS A 105 31.21 -19.94 32.94
C CYS A 105 31.02 -18.86 34.01
N ASN A 106 31.63 -19.02 35.19
CA ASN A 106 31.54 -18.02 36.26
C ASN A 106 32.15 -16.68 35.83
N LEU A 107 33.28 -16.69 35.12
CA LEU A 107 33.88 -15.46 34.60
C LEU A 107 32.97 -14.80 33.56
N ALA A 108 32.42 -15.57 32.62
CA ALA A 108 31.49 -15.08 31.61
C ALA A 108 30.22 -14.48 32.25
N GLU A 109 29.64 -15.14 33.25
CA GLU A 109 28.44 -14.67 33.95
C GLU A 109 28.71 -13.38 34.75
N ASN A 110 29.88 -13.27 35.38
CA ASN A 110 30.32 -12.05 36.05
C ASN A 110 30.55 -10.89 35.05
N VAL A 111 31.15 -11.17 33.89
CA VAL A 111 31.33 -10.15 32.84
C VAL A 111 29.98 -9.74 32.26
N SER A 112 29.11 -10.69 31.91
CA SER A 112 27.78 -10.41 31.35
C SER A 112 26.89 -9.64 32.31
N SER A 113 26.89 -9.97 33.61
CA SER A 113 26.12 -9.24 34.61
C SER A 113 26.60 -7.79 34.75
N LYS A 114 27.92 -7.57 34.73
CA LYS A 114 28.50 -6.22 34.81
C LYS A 114 28.24 -5.40 33.54
N VAL A 115 28.31 -6.01 32.36
CA VAL A 115 27.93 -5.38 31.09
C VAL A 115 26.43 -5.02 31.11
N ARG A 116 25.55 -5.91 31.57
CA ARG A 116 24.11 -5.64 31.68
C ARG A 116 23.81 -4.49 32.64
N GLN A 117 24.50 -4.43 33.77
CA GLN A 117 24.38 -3.29 34.70
C GLN A 117 24.85 -1.98 34.05
N LEU A 118 25.97 -2.03 33.33
CA LEU A 118 26.49 -0.87 32.59
C LEU A 118 25.49 -0.41 31.53
N ASP A 119 24.92 -1.32 30.74
CA ASP A 119 23.91 -1.01 29.73
C ASP A 119 22.65 -0.39 30.35
N LEU A 120 22.19 -0.90 31.50
CA LEU A 120 21.07 -0.31 32.24
C LEU A 120 21.41 1.11 32.72
N THR A 121 22.61 1.34 33.25
CA THR A 121 23.01 2.70 33.67
C THR A 121 23.14 3.63 32.47
N LYS A 122 23.71 3.17 31.36
CA LYS A 122 23.87 3.92 30.11
C LYS A 122 22.51 4.31 29.54
N ASN A 123 21.56 3.38 29.45
CA ASN A 123 20.20 3.66 29.01
C ASN A 123 19.48 4.67 29.91
N ARG A 124 19.61 4.54 31.24
CA ARG A 124 19.03 5.51 32.18
C ARG A 124 19.64 6.91 32.02
N ILE A 125 20.95 7.00 31.79
CA ILE A 125 21.63 8.27 31.55
C ILE A 125 21.13 8.90 30.25
N TYR A 126 21.02 8.15 29.15
CA TYR A 126 20.48 8.69 27.90
C TYR A 126 19.03 9.16 28.05
N GLN A 127 18.20 8.42 28.79
CA GLN A 127 16.84 8.86 29.11
C GLN A 127 16.83 10.15 29.94
N ALA A 128 17.75 10.31 30.89
CA ALA A 128 17.86 11.53 31.69
C ALA A 128 18.34 12.73 30.85
N ILE A 129 19.30 12.53 29.95
CA ILE A 129 19.78 13.56 29.01
C ILE A 129 18.64 13.99 28.09
N GLN A 130 17.95 13.03 27.46
CA GLN A 130 16.82 13.31 26.58
C GLN A 130 15.73 14.10 27.31
N ARG A 131 15.38 13.72 28.54
CA ARG A 131 14.42 14.49 29.36
C ARG A 131 14.89 15.91 29.65
N ALA A 132 16.17 16.12 29.92
CA ALA A 132 16.70 17.46 30.16
C ALA A 132 16.63 18.31 28.87
N ASP A 133 16.98 17.73 27.72
CA ASP A 133 16.86 18.39 26.42
C ASP A 133 15.39 18.71 26.10
N ASP A 134 14.45 17.80 26.36
CA ASP A 134 13.02 18.02 26.14
C ASP A 134 12.44 19.13 27.05
N ILE A 135 12.88 19.22 28.31
CA ILE A 135 12.48 20.30 29.24
C ILE A 135 13.06 21.66 28.79
N LEU A 136 14.31 21.67 28.32
CA LEU A 136 14.92 22.87 27.76
C LEU A 136 14.18 23.32 26.51
N ASP A 137 13.89 22.39 25.60
CA ASP A 137 13.11 22.65 24.38
C ASP A 137 11.72 23.18 24.71
N LEU A 138 11.04 22.65 25.73
CA LEU A 138 9.74 23.15 26.17
C LEU A 138 9.84 24.61 26.64
N LYS A 139 10.87 24.95 27.43
CA LYS A 139 11.10 26.34 27.87
C LYS A 139 11.41 27.25 26.67
N PHE A 140 12.29 26.83 25.77
CA PHE A 140 12.61 27.58 24.56
C PHE A 140 11.38 27.78 23.66
N CYS A 141 10.52 26.78 23.51
CA CYS A 141 9.27 26.92 22.77
C CYS A 141 8.32 27.90 23.46
N THR A 142 8.20 27.85 24.79
CA THR A 142 7.34 28.77 25.55
C THR A 142 7.80 30.22 25.40
N ASP A 143 9.10 30.49 25.62
CA ASP A 143 9.68 31.83 25.52
C ASP A 143 9.68 32.33 24.06
N GLY A 144 9.99 31.43 23.11
CA GLY A 144 9.98 31.70 21.68
C GLY A 144 8.59 32.08 21.16
N VAL A 145 7.56 31.31 21.51
CA VAL A 145 6.17 31.60 21.13
C VAL A 145 5.69 32.93 21.70
N GLN A 146 5.99 33.23 22.97
CA GLN A 146 5.60 34.51 23.57
C GLN A 146 6.29 35.70 22.88
N THR A 147 7.56 35.55 22.52
CA THR A 147 8.33 36.61 21.85
C THR A 147 7.83 36.80 20.41
N ALA A 148 7.60 35.70 19.68
CA ALA A 148 7.11 35.72 18.31
C ALA A 148 5.70 36.33 18.22
N LEU A 149 4.80 35.97 19.15
CA LEU A 149 3.46 36.57 19.22
C LEU A 149 3.49 38.07 19.53
N ARG A 150 4.43 38.56 20.35
CA ARG A 150 4.61 39.99 20.62
C ARG A 150 5.12 40.77 19.41
N ASN A 151 5.94 40.11 18.57
CA ASN A 151 6.50 40.70 17.36
C ASN A 151 5.60 40.52 16.13
N GLU A 152 4.41 39.91 16.29
CA GLU A 152 3.49 39.54 15.21
C GLU A 152 4.12 38.61 14.15
N ASP A 153 5.15 37.85 14.52
CA ASP A 153 5.77 36.85 13.65
C ASP A 153 5.09 35.49 13.85
N TYR A 154 4.00 35.29 13.11
CA TYR A 154 3.17 34.08 13.20
C TYR A 154 3.85 32.82 12.67
N GLU A 155 4.82 32.95 11.75
CA GLU A 155 5.55 31.79 11.19
C GLU A 155 6.50 31.19 12.21
N GLN A 156 7.27 32.04 12.90
CA GLN A 156 8.13 31.58 14.00
C GLN A 156 7.32 31.02 15.16
N ALA A 157 6.20 31.68 15.51
CA ALA A 157 5.31 31.18 16.55
C ALA A 157 4.78 29.78 16.21
N ALA A 158 4.35 29.56 14.97
CA ALA A 158 3.87 28.27 14.50
C ALA A 158 4.98 27.21 14.46
N ALA A 159 6.21 27.57 14.10
CA ALA A 159 7.34 26.64 14.12
C ALA A 159 7.66 26.15 15.55
N HIS A 160 7.62 27.03 16.54
CA HIS A 160 7.79 26.65 17.94
C HIS A 160 6.62 25.78 18.46
N ILE A 161 5.38 26.08 18.06
CA ILE A 161 4.21 25.25 18.40
C ILE A 161 4.31 23.88 17.73
N HIS A 162 4.71 23.80 16.46
CA HIS A 162 4.90 22.54 15.76
C HIS A 162 5.96 21.67 16.44
N ARG A 163 7.08 22.28 16.87
CA ARG A 163 8.11 21.58 17.66
C ARG A 163 7.50 21.03 18.94
N TYR A 164 6.72 21.83 19.67
CA TYR A 164 5.98 21.37 20.86
C TYR A 164 5.04 20.19 20.57
N LEU A 165 4.24 20.26 19.50
CA LEU A 165 3.31 19.19 19.11
C LEU A 165 4.04 17.90 18.69
N SER A 166 5.28 18.03 18.23
CA SER A 166 6.15 16.90 17.85
C SER A 166 6.89 16.27 19.04
N LEU A 167 6.90 16.92 20.22
CA LEU A 167 7.51 16.33 21.42
C LEU A 167 6.70 15.13 21.91
N ASP A 168 7.40 14.11 22.41
CA ASP A 168 6.79 12.89 22.92
C ASP A 168 5.99 13.18 24.21
N LYS A 169 4.67 12.96 24.13
CA LYS A 169 3.73 13.18 25.24
C LYS A 169 4.09 12.34 26.47
N SER A 170 4.70 11.17 26.29
CA SER A 170 5.12 10.31 27.39
C SER A 170 6.24 10.94 28.22
N VAL A 171 7.12 11.72 27.59
CA VAL A 171 8.21 12.45 28.26
C VAL A 171 7.70 13.65 29.04
N ILE A 172 6.68 14.33 28.51
CA ILE A 172 5.98 15.43 29.19
C ILE A 172 5.29 14.90 30.46
N GLU A 173 4.59 13.77 30.38
CA GLU A 173 3.91 13.15 31.52
C GLU A 173 4.89 12.62 32.60
N LEU A 174 6.02 12.04 32.19
CA LEU A 174 7.06 11.58 33.11
C LEU A 174 7.76 12.73 33.83
N SER A 175 7.90 13.88 33.18
CA SER A 175 8.51 15.09 33.75
C SER A 175 7.60 15.75 34.81
N ARG A 176 6.29 15.49 34.74
CA ARG A 176 5.28 15.91 35.72
C ARG A 176 5.41 15.25 37.11
N GLN A 177 6.20 14.18 37.23
CA GLN A 177 6.40 13.47 38.51
C GLN A 177 7.53 14.08 39.37
N GLY A 178 8.26 15.08 38.85
CA GLY A 178 9.35 15.77 39.54
C GLY A 178 8.90 16.96 40.42
N LYS A 179 9.84 17.54 41.18
CA LYS A 179 9.60 18.72 42.03
C LYS A 179 9.25 20.01 41.24
N GLU A 180 9.50 20.03 39.93
CA GLU A 180 9.22 21.17 39.03
C GLU A 180 7.88 21.05 38.28
N ALA A 181 7.01 20.11 38.67
CA ALA A 181 5.73 19.84 38.01
C ALA A 181 4.88 21.11 37.77
N ASN A 182 4.82 22.01 38.75
CA ASN A 182 4.02 23.24 38.66
C ASN A 182 4.51 24.21 37.56
N ILE A 183 5.82 24.27 37.29
CA ILE A 183 6.39 25.16 36.27
C ILE A 183 6.14 24.58 34.88
N ILE A 184 6.27 23.25 34.76
CA ILE A 184 6.00 22.53 33.51
C ILE A 184 4.52 22.66 33.15
N ASP A 185 3.62 22.45 34.12
CA ASP A 185 2.17 22.61 33.91
C ASP A 185 1.79 24.05 33.53
N ALA A 186 2.41 25.06 34.15
CA ALA A 186 2.20 26.45 33.78
C ALA A 186 2.65 26.74 32.33
N ASN A 187 3.82 26.23 31.92
CA ASN A 187 4.34 26.40 30.56
C ASN A 187 3.47 25.68 29.53
N LEU A 188 2.96 24.48 29.84
CA LEU A 188 2.04 23.75 28.96
C LEU A 188 0.72 24.49 28.78
N ASN A 189 0.14 25.03 29.85
CA ASN A 189 -1.08 25.81 29.77
C ASN A 189 -0.87 27.09 28.93
N LEU A 190 0.27 27.77 29.11
CA LEU A 190 0.63 28.95 28.32
C LEU A 190 0.80 28.61 26.84
N LEU A 191 1.43 27.47 26.52
CA LEU A 191 1.60 27.01 25.14
C LEU A 191 0.26 26.63 24.50
N GLN A 192 -0.63 25.95 25.22
CA GLN A 192 -1.97 25.64 24.73
C GLN A 192 -2.81 26.90 24.49
N GLU A 193 -2.73 27.87 25.39
CA GLU A 193 -3.40 29.16 25.21
C GLU A 193 -2.83 29.93 24.01
N ALA A 194 -1.51 29.92 23.85
CA ALA A 194 -0.84 30.54 22.71
C ALA A 194 -1.19 29.84 21.38
N GLU A 195 -1.27 28.50 21.37
CA GLU A 195 -1.74 27.72 20.22
C GLU A 195 -3.16 28.12 19.82
N GLN A 196 -4.10 28.15 20.77
CA GLN A 196 -5.49 28.53 20.50
C GLN A 196 -5.59 29.95 19.96
N ARG A 197 -4.89 30.90 20.57
CA ARG A 197 -4.84 32.29 20.09
C ARG A 197 -4.26 32.37 18.69
N LEU A 198 -3.16 31.66 18.40
CA LEU A 198 -2.54 31.67 17.09
C LEU A 198 -3.46 31.07 16.02
N ARG A 199 -4.19 29.98 16.33
CA ARG A 199 -5.16 29.38 15.41
C ARG A 199 -6.25 30.37 15.00
N VAL A 200 -6.80 31.13 15.95
CA VAL A 200 -7.81 32.16 15.67
C VAL A 200 -7.22 33.27 14.79
N ILE A 201 -6.06 33.81 15.17
CA ILE A 201 -5.42 34.90 14.42
C ILE A 201 -5.07 34.47 12.99
N VAL A 202 -4.51 33.27 12.81
CA VAL A 202 -4.15 32.75 11.48
C VAL A 202 -5.40 32.55 10.63
N ALA A 203 -6.48 32.00 11.19
CA ALA A 203 -7.74 31.83 10.46
C ALA A 203 -8.33 33.17 10.01
N GLU A 204 -8.38 34.16 10.91
CA GLU A 204 -8.90 35.50 10.60
C GLU A 204 -8.03 36.23 9.56
N LYS A 205 -6.70 36.21 9.72
CA LYS A 205 -5.77 36.84 8.79
C LYS A 205 -5.76 36.17 7.43
N PHE A 206 -5.93 34.85 7.38
CA PHE A 206 -6.09 34.11 6.14
C PHE A 206 -7.38 34.50 5.40
N ASP A 207 -8.50 34.60 6.13
CA ASP A 207 -9.78 35.00 5.54
C ASP A 207 -9.72 36.44 5.00
N VAL A 208 -9.05 37.36 5.71
CA VAL A 208 -8.79 38.72 5.23
C VAL A 208 -7.94 38.71 3.96
N ALA A 209 -6.83 37.96 3.94
CA ALA A 209 -5.96 37.86 2.77
C ALA A 209 -6.70 37.30 1.54
N ILE A 210 -7.64 36.36 1.74
CA ILE A 210 -8.53 35.84 0.70
C ILE A 210 -9.44 36.96 0.15
N THR A 211 -10.03 37.77 1.03
CA THR A 211 -10.92 38.86 0.60
C THR A 211 -10.20 39.98 -0.15
N GLU A 212 -8.94 40.25 0.21
CA GLU A 212 -8.09 41.25 -0.45
C GLU A 212 -7.45 40.74 -1.75
N GLY A 213 -7.38 39.42 -1.94
CA GLY A 213 -6.77 38.79 -3.12
C GLY A 213 -5.24 38.81 -3.12
N ASP A 214 -4.61 38.95 -1.96
CA ASP A 214 -3.15 38.96 -1.80
C ASP A 214 -2.59 37.53 -1.83
N LEU A 215 -2.19 37.06 -3.03
CA LEU A 215 -1.66 35.72 -3.25
C LEU A 215 -0.44 35.41 -2.36
N PRO A 216 0.60 36.27 -2.24
CA PRO A 216 1.70 36.07 -1.30
C PRO A 216 1.26 35.82 0.15
N GLN A 217 0.31 36.61 0.68
CA GLN A 217 -0.14 36.43 2.06
C GLN A 217 -0.95 35.14 2.23
N VAL A 218 -1.81 34.81 1.27
CA VAL A 218 -2.55 33.54 1.27
C VAL A 218 -1.57 32.36 1.32
N GLU A 219 -0.52 32.35 0.48
CA GLU A 219 0.48 31.28 0.51
C GLU A 219 1.27 31.23 1.83
N ARG A 220 1.57 32.40 2.41
CA ARG A 220 2.28 32.50 3.69
C ARG A 220 1.49 31.86 4.82
N PHE A 221 0.24 32.26 5.00
CA PHE A 221 -0.64 31.70 6.02
C PHE A 221 -1.03 30.25 5.72
N PHE A 222 -1.15 29.86 4.44
CA PHE A 222 -1.39 28.47 4.04
C PHE A 222 -0.31 27.51 4.55
N LYS A 223 0.96 27.94 4.62
CA LYS A 223 2.07 27.15 5.17
C LYS A 223 2.01 26.99 6.70
N ILE A 224 1.25 27.84 7.39
CA ILE A 224 1.15 27.84 8.85
C ILE A 224 0.14 26.80 9.34
N PHE A 225 -0.95 26.54 8.61
CA PHE A 225 -1.98 25.58 9.03
C PHE A 225 -1.44 24.17 9.38
N PRO A 226 -0.55 23.54 8.57
CA PRO A 226 0.04 22.24 8.89
C PRO A 226 0.82 22.25 10.21
N LEU A 227 1.55 23.34 10.48
CA LEU A 227 2.35 23.51 11.69
C LEU A 227 1.48 23.51 12.95
N LEU A 228 0.22 23.92 12.84
CA LEU A 228 -0.77 23.93 13.92
C LEU A 228 -1.64 22.65 13.94
N GLY A 229 -1.31 21.64 13.13
CA GLY A 229 -2.10 20.41 13.00
C GLY A 229 -3.41 20.58 12.21
N LEU A 230 -3.67 21.76 11.63
CA LEU A 230 -4.90 22.14 10.93
C LEU A 230 -4.87 21.82 9.42
N HIS A 231 -4.42 20.62 9.07
CA HIS A 231 -4.21 20.23 7.66
C HIS A 231 -5.50 20.30 6.82
N GLU A 232 -6.60 19.73 7.32
CA GLU A 232 -7.88 19.69 6.58
C GLU A 232 -8.50 21.07 6.41
N GLU A 233 -8.45 21.90 7.47
CA GLU A 233 -9.02 23.25 7.44
C GLU A 233 -8.26 24.15 6.48
N GLY A 234 -6.92 24.13 6.52
CA GLY A 234 -6.08 24.89 5.61
C GLY A 234 -6.30 24.49 4.15
N LEU A 235 -6.35 23.18 3.86
CA LEU A 235 -6.65 22.67 2.52
C LEU A 235 -8.05 23.06 2.06
N SER A 236 -9.07 22.95 2.93
CA SER A 236 -10.45 23.30 2.59
C SER A 236 -10.57 24.78 2.21
N LYS A 237 -10.07 25.69 3.06
CA LYS A 237 -10.19 27.13 2.81
C LYS A 237 -9.35 27.57 1.60
N PHE A 238 -8.14 27.03 1.44
CA PHE A 238 -7.30 27.32 0.28
C PHE A 238 -7.91 26.79 -1.02
N SER A 239 -8.48 25.58 -0.98
CA SER A 239 -9.19 25.03 -2.13
C SER A 239 -10.40 25.90 -2.51
N GLU A 240 -11.18 26.38 -1.53
CA GLU A 240 -12.32 27.27 -1.79
C GLU A 240 -11.89 28.59 -2.45
N TYR A 241 -10.76 29.17 -2.00
CA TYR A 241 -10.17 30.35 -2.63
C TYR A 241 -9.79 30.10 -4.09
N LEU A 242 -9.10 28.99 -4.37
CA LEU A 242 -8.73 28.60 -5.74
C LEU A 242 -9.97 28.32 -6.60
N CYS A 243 -11.00 27.68 -6.04
CA CYS A 243 -12.27 27.44 -6.73
C CYS A 243 -12.94 28.77 -7.13
N LYS A 244 -12.96 29.78 -6.24
CA LYS A 244 -13.48 31.12 -6.57
C LYS A 244 -12.71 31.78 -7.72
N GLN A 245 -11.37 31.65 -7.74
CA GLN A 245 -10.58 32.17 -8.86
C GLN A 245 -10.87 31.46 -10.17
N ILE A 246 -11.03 30.13 -10.14
CA ILE A 246 -11.40 29.33 -11.32
C ILE A 246 -12.78 29.74 -11.81
N ALA A 247 -13.76 29.86 -10.91
CA ALA A 247 -15.13 30.28 -11.23
C ALA A 247 -15.15 31.64 -11.94
N ASN A 248 -14.45 32.64 -11.39
CA ASN A 248 -14.40 33.99 -11.98
C ASN A 248 -13.77 33.97 -13.38
N LYS A 249 -12.62 33.31 -13.55
CA LYS A 249 -11.96 33.21 -14.86
C LYS A 249 -12.77 32.40 -15.87
N ALA A 250 -13.44 31.34 -15.42
CA ALA A 250 -14.29 30.51 -16.27
C ALA A 250 -15.51 31.30 -16.76
N GLU A 251 -16.13 32.08 -15.88
CA GLU A 251 -17.25 32.96 -16.23
C GLU A 251 -16.83 34.05 -17.23
N GLU A 252 -15.69 34.71 -17.01
CA GLU A 252 -15.13 35.68 -17.96
C GLU A 252 -14.90 35.05 -19.35
N ASN A 253 -14.25 33.88 -19.39
CA ASN A 253 -14.01 33.16 -20.64
C ASN A 253 -15.31 32.73 -21.33
N LEU A 254 -16.31 32.31 -20.56
CA LEU A 254 -17.63 31.95 -21.10
C LEU A 254 -18.35 33.18 -21.67
N GLN A 255 -18.28 34.33 -21.01
CA GLN A 255 -18.87 35.57 -21.54
C GLN A 255 -18.20 36.01 -22.85
N LEU A 256 -16.87 35.88 -22.94
CA LEU A 256 -16.13 36.14 -24.18
C LEU A 256 -16.56 35.18 -25.31
N ALA A 257 -16.71 33.90 -25.00
CA ALA A 257 -17.22 32.89 -25.94
C ALA A 257 -18.63 33.23 -26.46
N LEU A 258 -19.53 33.67 -25.58
CA LEU A 258 -20.90 34.07 -25.95
C LEU A 258 -20.95 35.36 -26.77
N SER A 259 -19.98 36.27 -26.57
CA SER A 259 -19.86 37.52 -27.33
C SER A 259 -19.30 37.36 -28.74
N THR A 260 -18.77 36.17 -29.07
CA THR A 260 -18.17 35.90 -30.38
C THR A 260 -19.26 35.72 -31.43
N GLU A 261 -19.20 36.50 -32.52
CA GLU A 261 -20.22 36.44 -33.58
C GLU A 261 -20.22 35.06 -34.26
N MET A 262 -21.42 34.52 -34.52
CA MET A 262 -21.60 33.19 -35.13
C MET A 262 -21.09 33.11 -36.59
N SER A 263 -20.77 34.23 -37.22
CA SER A 263 -20.19 34.29 -38.57
C SER A 263 -18.67 34.05 -38.60
N ASP A 264 -18.01 34.04 -37.45
CA ASP A 264 -16.57 33.83 -37.40
C ASP A 264 -16.23 32.34 -37.63
N ARG A 265 -15.13 32.07 -38.34
CA ARG A 265 -14.66 30.70 -38.62
C ARG A 265 -14.31 29.93 -37.34
N ARG A 266 -14.06 30.65 -36.24
CA ARG A 266 -13.80 30.13 -34.89
C ARG A 266 -15.07 29.76 -34.11
N ALA A 267 -16.25 30.16 -34.58
CA ALA A 267 -17.52 29.84 -33.92
C ALA A 267 -17.72 28.31 -33.77
N ALA A 268 -17.21 27.52 -34.72
CA ALA A 268 -17.30 26.06 -34.71
C ALA A 268 -16.46 25.35 -33.63
N VAL A 269 -15.60 26.07 -32.90
CA VAL A 269 -14.69 25.50 -31.89
C VAL A 269 -14.76 26.25 -30.56
N THR A 270 -15.60 27.29 -30.48
CA THR A 270 -15.61 28.24 -29.36
C THR A 270 -15.86 27.58 -28.00
N PHE A 271 -16.78 26.61 -27.92
CA PHE A 271 -17.06 25.93 -26.66
C PHE A 271 -15.98 24.92 -26.28
N ALA A 272 -15.38 24.26 -27.27
CA ALA A 272 -14.23 23.38 -27.06
C ALA A 272 -12.99 24.16 -26.58
N ASP A 273 -12.75 25.35 -27.13
CA ASP A 273 -11.68 26.25 -26.69
C ASP A 273 -11.94 26.78 -25.28
N THR A 274 -13.19 27.12 -24.95
CA THR A 274 -13.58 27.56 -23.60
C THR A 274 -13.33 26.48 -22.55
N LEU A 275 -13.71 25.22 -22.83
CA LEU A 275 -13.36 24.08 -21.97
C LEU A 275 -11.85 23.88 -21.86
N THR A 276 -11.11 24.07 -22.96
CA THR A 276 -9.65 23.97 -22.96
C THR A 276 -9.03 25.01 -22.03
N LEU A 277 -9.50 26.26 -22.06
CA LEU A 277 -9.05 27.32 -21.17
C LEU A 277 -9.34 27.00 -19.69
N LEU A 278 -10.50 26.41 -19.39
CA LEU A 278 -10.83 25.93 -18.05
C LEU A 278 -9.85 24.86 -17.58
N PHE A 279 -9.66 23.80 -18.38
CA PHE A 279 -8.78 22.68 -18.02
C PHE A 279 -7.32 23.10 -17.89
N GLU A 280 -6.82 23.95 -18.80
CA GLU A 280 -5.46 24.50 -18.69
C GLU A 280 -5.32 25.40 -17.46
N GLY A 281 -6.33 26.20 -17.14
CA GLY A 281 -6.35 27.04 -15.94
C GLY A 281 -6.20 26.20 -14.66
N ILE A 282 -6.95 25.12 -14.55
CA ILE A 282 -6.88 24.18 -13.42
C ILE A 282 -5.52 23.47 -13.40
N ALA A 283 -5.03 22.99 -14.55
CA ALA A 283 -3.73 22.34 -14.63
C ALA A 283 -2.59 23.26 -14.14
N ARG A 284 -2.60 24.53 -14.55
CA ARG A 284 -1.61 25.53 -14.08
C ARG A 284 -1.70 25.79 -12.57
N ILE A 285 -2.90 25.85 -12.01
CA ILE A 285 -3.11 26.00 -10.55
C ILE A 285 -2.53 24.79 -9.80
N VAL A 286 -2.82 23.57 -10.27
CA VAL A 286 -2.28 22.34 -9.68
C VAL A 286 -0.75 22.35 -9.76
N GLU A 287 -0.16 22.69 -10.90
CA GLU A 287 1.30 22.71 -11.08
C GLU A 287 2.00 23.76 -10.20
N THR A 288 1.38 24.92 -10.01
CA THR A 288 1.95 26.00 -9.21
C THR A 288 1.94 25.66 -7.71
N HIS A 289 0.87 25.03 -7.22
CA HIS A 289 0.69 24.80 -5.79
C HIS A 289 1.08 23.39 -5.32
N GLN A 290 1.28 22.43 -6.24
CA GLN A 290 1.74 21.07 -5.90
C GLN A 290 3.00 21.07 -5.03
N PRO A 291 4.09 21.82 -5.34
CA PRO A 291 5.29 21.81 -4.51
C PRO A 291 5.04 22.29 -3.07
N ILE A 292 4.14 23.26 -2.89
CA ILE A 292 3.81 23.82 -1.59
C ILE A 292 3.02 22.79 -0.76
N VAL A 293 2.05 22.11 -1.38
CA VAL A 293 1.27 21.07 -0.71
C VAL A 293 2.16 19.89 -0.31
N GLU A 294 2.98 19.37 -1.23
CA GLU A 294 3.86 18.23 -0.95
C GLU A 294 4.91 18.55 0.13
N THR A 295 5.47 19.77 0.12
CA THR A 295 6.51 20.18 1.08
C THR A 295 5.96 20.39 2.49
N TYR A 296 4.80 21.03 2.63
CA TYR A 296 4.29 21.47 3.95
C TYR A 296 3.18 20.58 4.52
N TYR A 297 2.31 20.01 3.68
CA TYR A 297 1.20 19.15 4.11
C TYR A 297 1.53 17.66 4.02
N GLY A 298 2.55 17.30 3.23
CA GLY A 298 3.01 15.93 3.06
C GLY A 298 2.30 15.17 1.93
N PRO A 299 2.76 13.95 1.63
CA PRO A 299 2.25 13.13 0.53
C PRO A 299 0.81 12.67 0.80
N GLY A 300 0.03 12.48 -0.26
CA GLY A 300 -1.39 12.07 -0.21
C GLY A 300 -2.37 13.23 -0.02
N ARG A 301 -1.88 14.45 0.28
CA ARG A 301 -2.71 15.64 0.50
C ARG A 301 -3.06 16.38 -0.79
N LEU A 302 -2.35 16.10 -1.89
CA LEU A 302 -2.67 16.66 -3.20
C LEU A 302 -4.02 16.15 -3.70
N TYR A 303 -4.36 14.89 -3.39
CA TYR A 303 -5.68 14.32 -3.68
C TYR A 303 -6.84 15.17 -3.12
N THR A 304 -6.73 15.63 -1.87
CA THR A 304 -7.78 16.45 -1.24
C THR A 304 -7.97 17.76 -1.98
N LEU A 305 -6.89 18.46 -2.33
CA LEU A 305 -6.96 19.69 -3.12
C LEU A 305 -7.62 19.45 -4.47
N ILE A 306 -7.16 18.44 -5.22
CA ILE A 306 -7.71 18.13 -6.54
C ILE A 306 -9.18 17.73 -6.47
N LYS A 307 -9.61 17.05 -5.40
CA LYS A 307 -11.03 16.72 -5.19
C LYS A 307 -11.92 17.96 -5.15
N TYR A 308 -11.51 19.02 -4.47
CA TYR A 308 -12.25 20.28 -4.47
C TYR A 308 -12.21 20.95 -5.85
N LEU A 309 -11.04 21.02 -6.48
CA LEU A 309 -10.88 21.61 -7.81
C LEU A 309 -11.70 20.87 -8.88
N GLN A 310 -11.85 19.54 -8.76
CA GLN A 310 -12.65 18.73 -9.67
C GLN A 310 -14.14 19.06 -9.55
N VAL A 311 -14.65 19.29 -8.34
CA VAL A 311 -16.06 19.70 -8.14
C VAL A 311 -16.32 21.06 -8.78
N GLU A 312 -15.38 22.00 -8.68
CA GLU A 312 -15.51 23.29 -9.36
C GLU A 312 -15.40 23.13 -10.88
N CYS A 313 -14.46 22.31 -11.36
CA CYS A 313 -14.33 21.96 -12.78
C CYS A 313 -15.63 21.42 -13.35
N ASP A 314 -16.27 20.50 -12.61
CA ASP A 314 -17.53 19.88 -12.95
C ASP A 314 -18.64 20.92 -13.13
N GLN A 315 -18.79 21.85 -12.17
CA GLN A 315 -19.79 22.92 -12.24
C GLN A 315 -19.56 23.88 -13.40
N GLN A 316 -18.31 24.31 -13.63
CA GLN A 316 -18.03 25.25 -14.71
C GLN A 316 -18.12 24.59 -16.09
N ALA A 317 -17.69 23.33 -16.22
CA ALA A 317 -17.84 22.57 -17.45
C ALA A 317 -19.31 22.30 -17.79
N GLU A 318 -20.16 22.01 -16.80
CA GLU A 318 -21.61 21.88 -16.97
C GLU A 318 -22.22 23.15 -17.57
N LYS A 319 -21.91 24.33 -17.01
CA LYS A 319 -22.39 25.61 -17.57
C LYS A 319 -21.99 25.79 -19.04
N VAL A 320 -20.74 25.48 -19.39
CA VAL A 320 -20.24 25.59 -20.76
C VAL A 320 -20.99 24.62 -21.69
N VAL A 321 -21.17 23.37 -21.26
CA VAL A 321 -21.89 22.33 -22.01
C VAL A 321 -23.37 22.69 -22.18
N ASP A 322 -24.02 23.22 -21.16
CA ASP A 322 -25.41 23.69 -21.24
C ASP A 322 -25.57 24.82 -22.24
N LYS A 323 -24.64 25.79 -22.23
CA LYS A 323 -24.63 26.89 -23.20
C LYS A 323 -24.36 26.40 -24.62
N PHE A 324 -23.49 25.42 -24.79
CA PHE A 324 -23.27 24.74 -26.07
C PHE A 324 -24.57 24.09 -26.58
N ILE A 325 -25.23 23.29 -25.72
CA ILE A 325 -26.47 22.60 -26.04
C ILE A 325 -27.55 23.60 -26.49
N GLN A 326 -27.67 24.73 -25.77
CA GLN A 326 -28.64 25.79 -26.07
C GLN A 326 -28.30 26.52 -27.38
N GLN A 327 -27.07 27.00 -27.56
CA GLN A 327 -26.70 27.78 -28.75
C GLN A 327 -26.63 26.97 -30.04
N ARG A 328 -26.31 25.67 -29.96
CA ARG A 328 -26.20 24.79 -31.12
C ARG A 328 -27.47 24.01 -31.41
N ASP A 329 -28.52 24.18 -30.58
CA ASP A 329 -29.77 23.42 -30.64
C ASP A 329 -29.54 21.90 -30.66
N TYR A 330 -28.54 21.43 -29.90
CA TYR A 330 -27.98 20.08 -30.04
C TYR A 330 -29.04 18.99 -29.83
N HIS A 331 -29.86 19.12 -28.78
CA HIS A 331 -30.94 18.18 -28.47
C HIS A 331 -32.03 18.18 -29.54
N ARG A 332 -32.38 19.36 -30.07
CA ARG A 332 -33.39 19.48 -31.14
C ARG A 332 -32.90 18.84 -32.43
N LYS A 333 -31.61 19.00 -32.76
CA LYS A 333 -30.98 18.34 -33.91
C LYS A 333 -30.97 16.82 -33.74
N PHE A 334 -30.61 16.32 -32.57
CA PHE A 334 -30.70 14.89 -32.26
C PHE A 334 -32.12 14.34 -32.44
N GLN A 335 -33.15 15.00 -31.89
CA GLN A 335 -34.54 14.57 -32.03
C GLN A 335 -34.99 14.52 -33.50
N ARG A 336 -34.59 15.50 -34.31
CA ARG A 336 -34.86 15.52 -35.75
C ARG A 336 -34.15 14.37 -36.48
N VAL A 337 -32.89 14.10 -36.16
CA VAL A 337 -32.15 12.94 -36.70
C VAL A 337 -32.86 11.64 -36.34
N GLN A 338 -33.21 11.45 -35.07
CA GLN A 338 -33.90 10.25 -34.59
C GLN A 338 -35.25 10.04 -35.30
N ASN A 339 -36.04 11.11 -35.44
CA ASN A 339 -37.32 11.05 -36.16
C ASN A 339 -37.14 10.74 -37.66
N SER A 340 -36.11 11.31 -38.29
CA SER A 340 -35.76 11.05 -39.69
C SER A 340 -35.39 9.58 -39.92
N MET A 341 -34.56 9.01 -39.05
CA MET A 341 -34.15 7.61 -39.11
C MET A 341 -35.32 6.64 -38.86
N MET A 342 -36.27 6.99 -37.98
CA MET A 342 -37.36 6.09 -37.60
C MET A 342 -38.58 6.16 -38.52
N ARG A 343 -38.87 7.33 -39.11
CA ARG A 343 -40.11 7.57 -39.88
C ARG A 343 -39.89 7.74 -41.38
N SER A 344 -38.65 7.78 -41.87
CA SER A 344 -38.30 8.03 -43.29
C SER A 344 -39.03 9.24 -43.89
N LEU A 345 -39.33 10.26 -43.08
CA LEU A 345 -40.02 11.47 -43.53
C LEU A 345 -39.00 12.41 -44.18
N THR A 346 -39.12 12.59 -45.50
CA THR A 346 -38.22 13.43 -46.31
C THR A 346 -38.24 14.92 -45.93
N MET A 347 -39.26 15.39 -45.21
CA MET A 347 -39.44 16.81 -44.90
C MET A 347 -38.64 17.30 -43.67
N ASP A 348 -38.05 16.39 -42.87
CA ASP A 348 -37.31 16.74 -41.65
C ASP A 348 -35.78 16.63 -41.77
N LYS A 349 -35.25 16.31 -42.96
CA LYS A 349 -33.82 16.07 -43.19
C LYS A 349 -32.97 17.29 -42.80
N ILE A 350 -31.95 17.04 -41.98
CA ILE A 350 -30.93 18.03 -41.61
C ILE A 350 -29.81 17.97 -42.65
N GLU A 351 -29.29 19.14 -43.05
CA GLU A 351 -28.15 19.19 -43.96
C GLU A 351 -26.89 18.60 -43.30
N PRO A 352 -26.22 17.62 -43.95
CA PRO A 352 -25.04 16.98 -43.37
C PRO A 352 -23.91 17.96 -42.99
N ARG A 353 -23.81 19.11 -43.67
CA ARG A 353 -22.77 20.12 -43.40
C ARG A 353 -22.93 20.81 -42.06
N GLU A 354 -24.17 21.08 -41.65
CA GLU A 354 -24.46 21.68 -40.33
C GLU A 354 -24.14 20.71 -39.20
N LEU A 355 -24.35 19.42 -39.46
CA LEU A 355 -24.09 18.37 -38.49
C LEU A 355 -22.58 18.10 -38.36
N ASP A 356 -21.83 18.18 -39.46
CA ASP A 356 -20.39 17.94 -39.50
C ASP A 356 -19.59 18.85 -38.55
N THR A 357 -19.92 20.14 -38.51
CA THR A 357 -19.24 21.13 -37.64
C THR A 357 -19.51 20.88 -36.16
N ILE A 358 -20.76 20.55 -35.82
CA ILE A 358 -21.18 20.30 -34.44
C ILE A 358 -20.60 18.98 -33.93
N LEU A 359 -20.62 17.94 -34.76
CA LEU A 359 -20.01 16.65 -34.44
C LEU A 359 -18.51 16.80 -34.21
N ALA A 360 -17.83 17.62 -35.03
CA ALA A 360 -16.43 17.95 -34.80
C ALA A 360 -16.20 18.67 -33.46
N GLU A 361 -17.01 19.68 -33.13
CA GLU A 361 -16.92 20.42 -31.86
C GLU A 361 -17.11 19.48 -30.65
N VAL A 362 -18.13 18.60 -30.67
CA VAL A 362 -18.39 17.63 -29.58
C VAL A 362 -17.23 16.66 -29.39
N THR A 363 -16.70 16.08 -30.48
CA THR A 363 -15.54 15.18 -30.35
C THR A 363 -14.32 15.87 -29.77
N LEU A 364 -14.10 17.15 -30.13
CA LEU A 364 -13.02 17.93 -29.58
C LEU A 364 -13.24 18.25 -28.09
N MET A 365 -14.45 18.62 -27.68
CA MET A 365 -14.79 18.81 -26.25
C MET A 365 -14.49 17.56 -25.44
N ASN A 366 -14.93 16.39 -25.92
CA ASN A 366 -14.68 15.11 -25.25
C ASN A 366 -13.18 14.77 -25.18
N ALA A 367 -12.44 14.99 -26.27
CA ALA A 367 -11.00 14.76 -26.31
C ALA A 367 -10.25 15.63 -25.28
N ARG A 368 -10.65 16.89 -25.12
CA ARG A 368 -10.05 17.82 -24.14
C ARG A 368 -10.37 17.41 -22.71
N ALA A 369 -11.61 16.97 -22.44
CA ALA A 369 -12.00 16.46 -21.13
C ALA A 369 -11.19 15.21 -20.75
N GLU A 370 -11.03 14.26 -21.67
CA GLU A 370 -10.27 13.03 -21.45
C GLU A 370 -8.77 13.31 -21.20
N LEU A 371 -8.18 14.26 -21.93
CA LEU A 371 -6.80 14.71 -21.69
C LEU A 371 -6.63 15.30 -20.28
N TYR A 372 -7.57 16.12 -19.84
CA TYR A 372 -7.58 16.69 -18.50
C TYR A 372 -7.72 15.62 -17.41
N LEU A 373 -8.69 14.71 -17.54
CA LEU A 373 -8.89 13.62 -16.57
C LEU A 373 -7.64 12.72 -16.48
N ARG A 374 -6.98 12.46 -17.60
CA ARG A 374 -5.71 11.72 -17.63
C ARG A 374 -4.57 12.48 -16.95
N PHE A 375 -4.50 13.79 -17.13
CA PHE A 375 -3.53 14.63 -16.43
C PHE A 375 -3.74 14.55 -14.91
N ILE A 376 -4.97 14.74 -14.44
CA ILE A 376 -5.34 14.64 -13.03
C ILE A 376 -5.02 13.25 -12.47
N LYS A 377 -5.42 12.20 -13.18
CA LYS A 377 -5.16 10.81 -12.78
C LYS A 377 -3.66 10.58 -12.56
N ARG A 378 -2.82 11.01 -13.50
CA ARG A 378 -1.36 10.87 -13.39
C ARG A 378 -0.77 11.61 -12.19
N ARG A 379 -1.24 12.83 -11.91
CA ARG A 379 -0.76 13.64 -10.77
C ARG A 379 -1.11 13.00 -9.44
N ILE A 380 -2.35 12.55 -9.27
CA ILE A 380 -2.78 11.88 -8.03
C ILE A 380 -2.08 10.54 -7.85
N THR A 381 -1.94 9.74 -8.92
CA THR A 381 -1.21 8.46 -8.83
C THR A 381 0.22 8.67 -8.36
N ALA A 382 0.94 9.68 -8.87
CA ALA A 382 2.29 10.00 -8.41
C ALA A 382 2.35 10.39 -6.93
N ASP A 383 1.38 11.16 -6.42
CA ASP A 383 1.28 11.51 -5.00
C ASP A 383 1.00 10.28 -4.11
N PHE A 384 0.10 9.40 -4.56
CA PHE A 384 -0.20 8.15 -3.86
C PHE A 384 0.98 7.16 -3.87
N GLU A 385 1.77 7.08 -4.94
CA GLU A 385 2.97 6.24 -4.97
C GLU A 385 3.97 6.61 -3.86
N VAL A 386 4.10 7.90 -3.55
CA VAL A 386 4.96 8.38 -2.46
C VAL A 386 4.30 8.14 -1.09
N CYS A 387 3.00 8.44 -0.96
CA CYS A 387 2.24 8.22 0.27
C CYS A 387 2.24 6.75 0.70
N ASP A 388 2.03 5.85 -0.27
CA ASP A 388 1.80 4.44 -0.02
C ASP A 388 3.07 3.57 -0.03
N ALA A 389 4.26 4.20 -0.06
CA ALA A 389 5.55 3.50 -0.12
C ALA A 389 5.74 2.46 1.01
N LEU A 390 5.14 2.72 2.18
CA LEU A 390 5.17 1.84 3.36
C LEU A 390 3.77 1.35 3.78
N ALA A 391 2.72 1.67 3.00
CA ALA A 391 1.34 1.33 3.32
C ALA A 391 1.00 -0.13 2.97
N SER A 392 -0.03 -0.67 3.62
CA SER A 392 -0.56 -2.00 3.30
C SER A 392 -1.26 -2.01 1.92
N GLU A 393 -1.34 -3.18 1.30
CA GLU A 393 -2.00 -3.34 0.00
C GLU A 393 -3.50 -2.98 0.05
N GLU A 394 -4.14 -3.06 1.22
CA GLU A 394 -5.53 -2.65 1.41
C GLU A 394 -5.72 -1.13 1.24
N VAL A 395 -4.80 -0.33 1.80
CA VAL A 395 -4.83 1.14 1.70
C VAL A 395 -4.58 1.58 0.26
N LYS A 396 -3.61 0.97 -0.42
CA LYS A 396 -3.34 1.21 -1.84
C LYS A 396 -4.56 0.96 -2.71
N GLN A 397 -5.27 -0.15 -2.46
CA GLN A 397 -6.50 -0.46 -3.19
C GLN A 397 -7.62 0.54 -2.89
N GLU A 398 -7.72 1.05 -1.67
CA GLU A 398 -8.71 2.07 -1.31
C GLU A 398 -8.42 3.41 -2.02
N HIS A 399 -7.17 3.87 -2.01
CA HIS A 399 -6.73 5.06 -2.73
C HIS A 399 -6.98 4.93 -4.24
N GLN A 400 -6.64 3.78 -4.83
CA GLN A 400 -6.91 3.52 -6.25
C GLN A 400 -8.41 3.55 -6.57
N LYS A 401 -9.25 2.95 -5.72
CA LYS A 401 -10.72 3.00 -5.87
C LYS A 401 -11.25 4.42 -5.73
N ALA A 402 -10.72 5.21 -4.81
CA ALA A 402 -11.12 6.60 -4.61
C ALA A 402 -10.76 7.46 -5.83
N LEU A 403 -9.59 7.23 -6.43
CA LEU A 403 -9.16 7.88 -7.67
C LEU A 403 -10.04 7.48 -8.85
N ASP A 404 -10.29 6.19 -9.05
CA ASP A 404 -11.13 5.73 -10.16
C ASP A 404 -12.57 6.23 -10.02
N LYS A 405 -13.11 6.33 -8.80
CA LYS A 405 -14.41 6.99 -8.56
C LYS A 405 -14.37 8.47 -8.91
N LEU A 406 -13.33 9.19 -8.51
CA LEU A 406 -13.21 10.62 -8.81
C LEU A 406 -13.15 10.89 -10.31
N CYS A 407 -12.35 10.12 -11.08
CA CYS A 407 -12.22 10.34 -12.51
C CYS A 407 -13.42 9.81 -13.32
N ASN A 408 -13.96 8.64 -12.97
CA ASN A 408 -14.99 7.99 -13.79
C ASN A 408 -16.43 8.40 -13.42
N LEU A 409 -16.66 8.84 -12.19
CA LEU A 409 -18.00 9.22 -11.71
C LEU A 409 -18.16 10.73 -11.50
N CYS A 410 -17.16 11.54 -11.90
CA CYS A 410 -17.33 13.00 -11.91
C CYS A 410 -18.41 13.43 -12.89
N LEU A 411 -18.99 14.60 -12.63
CA LEU A 411 -20.05 15.17 -13.46
C LEU A 411 -19.53 15.46 -14.87
N LEU A 412 -18.27 15.91 -15.01
CA LEU A 412 -17.63 16.10 -16.31
C LEU A 412 -17.68 14.83 -17.17
N SER A 413 -17.28 13.68 -16.60
CA SER A 413 -17.27 12.40 -17.32
C SER A 413 -18.69 12.00 -17.74
N ARG A 414 -19.68 12.13 -16.85
CA ARG A 414 -21.07 11.85 -17.15
C ARG A 414 -21.61 12.74 -18.28
N ASN A 415 -21.40 14.05 -18.19
CA ASN A 415 -21.89 15.01 -19.19
C ASN A 415 -21.26 14.75 -20.57
N MET A 416 -19.97 14.40 -20.60
CA MET A 416 -19.28 14.05 -21.84
C MET A 416 -19.76 12.71 -22.42
N GLN A 417 -20.01 11.70 -21.57
CA GLN A 417 -20.62 10.43 -22.00
C GLN A 417 -22.01 10.63 -22.60
N GLU A 418 -22.85 11.49 -22.00
CA GLU A 418 -24.17 11.82 -22.53
C GLU A 418 -24.08 12.50 -23.91
N LEU A 419 -23.19 13.49 -24.06
CA LEU A 419 -22.92 14.12 -25.36
C LEU A 419 -22.45 13.11 -26.41
N ILE A 420 -21.55 12.20 -26.04
CA ILE A 420 -21.08 11.14 -26.93
C ILE A 420 -22.20 10.16 -27.30
N GLY A 421 -23.12 9.87 -26.38
CA GLY A 421 -24.30 9.06 -26.66
C GLY A 421 -25.16 9.64 -27.79
N TYR A 422 -25.44 10.95 -27.75
CA TYR A 422 -26.15 11.64 -28.84
C TYR A 422 -25.32 11.71 -30.13
N TYR A 423 -24.01 11.91 -30.01
CA TYR A 423 -23.07 11.94 -31.12
C TYR A 423 -23.13 10.65 -31.95
N ILE A 424 -23.12 9.47 -31.32
CA ILE A 424 -23.08 8.17 -32.04
C ILE A 424 -24.25 8.06 -33.04
N THR A 425 -25.48 8.35 -32.60
CA THR A 425 -26.66 8.30 -33.48
C THR A 425 -26.60 9.35 -34.59
N MET A 426 -26.14 10.56 -34.28
CA MET A 426 -26.03 11.63 -35.26
C MET A 426 -24.91 11.38 -36.29
N GLU A 427 -23.80 10.79 -35.86
CA GLU A 427 -22.69 10.37 -36.70
C GLU A 427 -23.12 9.23 -37.64
N GLU A 428 -23.89 8.25 -37.15
CA GLU A 428 -24.48 7.20 -37.99
C GLU A 428 -25.37 7.80 -39.09
N TYR A 429 -26.28 8.71 -38.73
CA TYR A 429 -27.12 9.41 -39.70
C TYR A 429 -26.30 10.20 -40.71
N PHE A 430 -25.31 10.96 -40.26
CA PHE A 430 -24.39 11.71 -41.11
C PHE A 430 -23.71 10.79 -42.12
N MET A 431 -23.17 9.66 -41.65
CA MET A 431 -22.50 8.67 -42.50
C MET A 431 -23.46 8.13 -43.56
N ARG A 432 -24.67 7.69 -43.18
CA ARG A 432 -25.66 7.13 -44.11
C ARG A 432 -26.11 8.13 -45.18
N GLU A 433 -26.44 9.35 -44.79
CA GLU A 433 -26.88 10.38 -45.76
C GLU A 433 -25.73 10.81 -46.70
N MET A 434 -24.50 10.89 -46.20
CA MET A 434 -23.34 11.21 -47.05
C MET A 434 -23.01 10.09 -48.02
N VAL A 435 -23.12 8.82 -47.60
CA VAL A 435 -22.95 7.66 -48.48
C VAL A 435 -24.05 7.62 -49.54
N ASN A 436 -25.32 7.77 -49.15
CA ASN A 436 -26.44 7.86 -50.11
C ASN A 436 -26.24 8.97 -51.14
N LYS A 437 -25.68 10.11 -50.70
CA LYS A 437 -25.35 11.22 -51.59
C LYS A 437 -24.20 10.86 -52.54
N ALA A 438 -23.16 10.17 -52.06
CA ALA A 438 -22.06 9.69 -52.90
C ALA A 438 -22.56 8.69 -53.96
N VAL A 439 -23.42 7.74 -53.59
CA VAL A 439 -24.07 6.79 -54.51
C VAL A 439 -24.90 7.53 -55.56
N ALA A 440 -25.67 8.55 -55.17
CA ALA A 440 -26.50 9.33 -56.10
C ALA A 440 -25.69 10.19 -57.07
N MET A 441 -24.46 10.57 -56.71
CA MET A 441 -23.56 11.40 -57.53
C MET A 441 -22.50 10.58 -58.28
N ASP A 442 -22.65 9.24 -58.33
CA ASP A 442 -21.63 8.36 -58.89
C ASP A 442 -21.36 8.62 -60.38
N VAL A 443 -20.07 8.73 -60.72
CA VAL A 443 -19.55 8.87 -62.08
C VAL A 443 -18.52 7.77 -62.35
N CYS A 444 -18.67 7.10 -63.49
CA CYS A 444 -17.69 6.16 -64.02
C CYS A 444 -16.85 6.85 -65.11
N GLU A 445 -15.63 7.25 -64.78
CA GLU A 445 -14.70 7.86 -65.73
C GLU A 445 -14.12 6.82 -66.70
N LYS A 446 -14.03 7.19 -67.99
CA LYS A 446 -13.49 6.30 -69.03
C LYS A 446 -12.00 6.03 -68.77
N GLY A 447 -11.68 4.80 -68.40
CA GLY A 447 -10.30 4.33 -68.18
C GLY A 447 -9.98 3.96 -66.73
N GLN A 448 -10.88 4.23 -65.78
CA GLN A 448 -10.73 3.75 -64.40
C GLN A 448 -11.37 2.36 -64.21
N LEU A 449 -10.82 1.58 -63.27
CA LEU A 449 -11.28 0.22 -62.93
C LEU A 449 -12.39 0.22 -61.85
N THR A 450 -12.57 1.33 -61.14
CA THR A 450 -13.52 1.51 -60.04
C THR A 450 -14.36 2.77 -60.27
N SER A 451 -15.60 2.81 -59.77
CA SER A 451 -16.42 4.03 -59.85
C SER A 451 -16.09 5.00 -58.71
N SER A 452 -16.35 6.29 -58.93
CA SER A 452 -16.07 7.36 -57.96
C SER A 452 -16.73 7.13 -56.60
N MET A 453 -17.87 6.43 -56.58
CA MET A 453 -18.59 6.05 -55.36
C MET A 453 -17.72 5.28 -54.38
N VAL A 454 -16.86 4.38 -54.85
CA VAL A 454 -16.03 3.55 -53.96
C VAL A 454 -15.08 4.45 -53.17
N ASP A 455 -14.37 5.34 -53.85
CA ASP A 455 -13.43 6.27 -53.22
C ASP A 455 -14.12 7.25 -52.27
N ASP A 456 -15.27 7.79 -52.67
CA ASP A 456 -16.06 8.73 -51.85
C ASP A 456 -16.59 8.07 -50.58
N VAL A 457 -17.10 6.83 -50.66
CA VAL A 457 -17.56 6.09 -49.48
C VAL A 457 -16.39 5.78 -48.54
N PHE A 458 -15.26 5.28 -49.05
CA PHE A 458 -14.10 5.02 -48.21
C PHE A 458 -13.60 6.30 -47.53
N PHE A 459 -13.65 7.44 -48.23
CA PHE A 459 -13.32 8.73 -47.65
C PHE A 459 -14.28 9.12 -46.52
N ILE A 460 -15.59 8.95 -46.71
CA ILE A 460 -16.61 9.25 -45.68
C ILE A 460 -16.44 8.36 -44.46
N VAL A 461 -16.31 7.04 -44.64
CA VAL A 461 -16.09 6.08 -43.55
C VAL A 461 -14.81 6.41 -42.79
N LYS A 462 -13.71 6.66 -43.52
CA LYS A 462 -12.43 7.08 -42.92
C LYS A 462 -12.57 8.36 -42.11
N LYS A 463 -13.35 9.34 -42.59
CA LYS A 463 -13.60 10.59 -41.88
C LYS A 463 -14.36 10.35 -40.57
N CYS A 464 -15.44 9.58 -40.60
CA CYS A 464 -16.27 9.32 -39.43
C CYS A 464 -15.51 8.50 -38.36
N ILE A 465 -14.79 7.45 -38.78
CA ILE A 465 -13.92 6.67 -37.88
C ILE A 465 -12.78 7.54 -37.33
N GLY A 466 -12.16 8.37 -38.17
CA GLY A 466 -11.12 9.30 -37.76
C GLY A 466 -11.60 10.32 -36.72
N ARG A 467 -12.83 10.84 -36.88
CA ARG A 467 -13.48 11.73 -35.91
C ARG A 467 -13.81 10.99 -34.61
N ALA A 468 -14.36 9.78 -34.69
CA ALA A 468 -14.62 8.95 -33.52
C ALA A 468 -13.32 8.61 -32.75
N LEU A 469 -12.23 8.34 -33.46
CA LEU A 469 -10.91 8.15 -32.86
C LEU A 469 -10.41 9.41 -32.16
N ALA A 470 -10.62 10.59 -32.76
CA ALA A 470 -10.23 11.87 -32.17
C ALA A 470 -10.97 12.15 -30.86
N SER A 471 -12.20 11.63 -30.68
CA SER A 471 -12.95 11.77 -29.43
C SER A 471 -12.25 11.16 -28.21
N SER A 472 -11.27 10.26 -28.40
CA SER A 472 -10.60 9.53 -27.32
C SER A 472 -11.53 8.64 -26.46
N ASN A 473 -12.74 8.32 -26.93
CA ASN A 473 -13.66 7.39 -26.29
C ASN A 473 -13.69 6.04 -27.04
N ILE A 474 -13.35 4.96 -26.33
CA ILE A 474 -13.26 3.60 -26.91
C ILE A 474 -14.63 3.08 -27.34
N ASP A 475 -15.66 3.30 -26.54
CA ASP A 475 -17.03 2.84 -26.83
C ASP A 475 -17.57 3.53 -28.08
N CYS A 476 -17.32 4.84 -28.21
CA CYS A 476 -17.66 5.61 -29.41
C CYS A 476 -16.97 5.06 -30.66
N LEU A 477 -15.68 4.74 -30.57
CA LEU A 477 -14.91 4.18 -31.68
C LEU A 477 -15.47 2.80 -32.09
N CYS A 478 -15.74 1.92 -31.13
CA CYS A 478 -16.31 0.60 -31.38
C CYS A 478 -17.70 0.70 -32.03
N ALA A 479 -18.57 1.58 -31.53
CA ALA A 479 -19.88 1.83 -32.13
C ALA A 479 -19.74 2.29 -33.58
N MET A 480 -18.86 3.25 -33.86
CA MET A 480 -18.68 3.78 -35.21
C MET A 480 -18.07 2.79 -36.19
N ILE A 481 -17.18 1.91 -35.74
CA ILE A 481 -16.66 0.81 -36.57
C ILE A 481 -17.80 -0.16 -36.93
N ASN A 482 -18.62 -0.54 -35.94
CA ASN A 482 -19.75 -1.45 -36.17
C ASN A 482 -20.77 -0.84 -37.14
N HIS A 483 -21.13 0.43 -36.96
CA HIS A 483 -22.02 1.15 -37.88
C HIS A 483 -21.43 1.23 -39.30
N SER A 484 -20.12 1.48 -39.42
CA SER A 484 -19.43 1.51 -40.71
C SER A 484 -19.51 0.14 -41.40
N THR A 485 -19.25 -0.95 -40.69
CA THR A 485 -19.33 -2.31 -41.22
C THR A 485 -20.75 -2.65 -41.67
N THR A 486 -21.76 -2.35 -40.83
CA THR A 486 -23.17 -2.58 -41.18
C THR A 486 -23.57 -1.79 -42.42
N LEU A 487 -23.15 -0.54 -42.54
CA LEU A 487 -23.42 0.29 -43.70
C LEU A 487 -22.77 -0.27 -44.97
N LEU A 488 -21.51 -0.73 -44.90
CA LEU A 488 -20.83 -1.39 -46.01
C LEU A 488 -21.43 -2.76 -46.38
N GLU A 489 -22.10 -3.44 -45.46
CA GLU A 489 -22.76 -4.72 -45.72
C GLU A 489 -24.19 -4.57 -46.27
N SER A 490 -24.92 -3.55 -45.82
CA SER A 490 -26.37 -3.39 -46.08
C SER A 490 -26.70 -2.43 -47.22
N ASP A 491 -25.97 -1.31 -47.35
CA ASP A 491 -26.26 -0.27 -48.35
C ASP A 491 -25.49 -0.47 -49.68
N PHE A 492 -24.53 -1.41 -49.72
CA PHE A 492 -23.71 -1.74 -50.91
C PHE A 492 -24.21 -2.93 -51.74
N ARG A 493 -25.50 -3.28 -51.60
CA ARG A 493 -26.07 -4.46 -52.25
C ARG A 493 -26.72 -4.20 -53.59
#